data_AF-A0A838L5I4-F1
#
_entry.id   AF-A0A838L5I4-F1
#
_cell.length_a   1.000
_cell.length_b   1.000
_cell.length_c   1.000
_cell.angle_alpha   90.00
_cell.angle_beta   90.00
_cell.angle_gamma   90.00
#
_symmetry.space_group_name_H-M   'P 1'
#
loop_
_entity.id
_entity.type
_entity.pdbx_description
1 polymer ?
#
loop_
_entity_poly.entity_id
_entity_poly.type
_entity_poly.pdbx_seq_one_letter_code
_entity_poly.pdbx_strand_id
1 'polypeptide(L)'
;MRLLLAPLLALSAAPALAVPVAPEAPTGPEVSIPFFGQDGMSDYRIDGTRGIYLLSATDGKWYYLHVQPNCPRLAQAQGFGVDTAGPGGPLDNKAVIVVEGQRCLLSSVTRSPVPPGYKTLK
;
A
#
# COMPACT_ATOMS: atom_id res chain seq x y z
N MET A 1 37.04 25.98 -57.16
CA MET A 1 36.84 26.50 -55.80
C MET A 1 36.20 25.39 -54.96
N ARG A 2 36.94 24.73 -54.06
CA ARG A 2 36.44 23.64 -53.20
C ARG A 2 35.58 24.24 -52.08
N LEU A 3 34.28 23.90 -52.01
CA LEU A 3 33.50 24.12 -50.79
C LEU A 3 33.69 22.92 -49.85
N LEU A 4 34.19 23.20 -48.65
CA LEU A 4 34.37 22.25 -47.56
C LEU A 4 33.02 22.02 -46.85
N LEU A 5 32.56 20.76 -46.79
CA LEU A 5 31.49 20.33 -45.90
C LEU A 5 32.03 20.20 -44.46
N ALA A 6 31.39 20.85 -43.50
CA ALA A 6 31.60 20.62 -42.07
C ALA A 6 30.37 19.88 -41.50
N PRO A 7 30.54 18.75 -40.78
CA PRO A 7 29.42 18.08 -40.13
C PRO A 7 29.17 18.71 -38.76
N LEU A 8 28.00 19.30 -38.56
CA LEU A 8 27.49 19.62 -37.22
C LEU A 8 27.09 18.31 -36.54
N LEU A 9 27.91 17.81 -35.60
CA LEU A 9 27.48 16.81 -34.64
C LEU A 9 26.60 17.48 -33.59
N ALA A 10 25.28 17.29 -33.70
CA ALA A 10 24.32 17.65 -32.66
C ALA A 10 24.41 16.60 -31.52
N LEU A 11 24.99 16.98 -30.39
CA LEU A 11 25.04 16.17 -29.18
C LEU A 11 23.69 16.29 -28.45
N SER A 12 22.80 15.31 -28.63
CA SER A 12 21.52 15.26 -27.91
C SER A 12 21.74 14.81 -26.47
N ALA A 13 21.66 15.75 -25.52
CA ALA A 13 21.59 15.44 -24.10
C ALA A 13 20.20 14.88 -23.76
N ALA A 14 20.10 13.58 -23.46
CA ALA A 14 18.88 12.97 -22.99
C ALA A 14 18.64 13.35 -21.52
N PRO A 15 17.43 13.83 -21.13
CA PRO A 15 17.12 14.08 -19.74
C PRO A 15 16.98 12.73 -19.02
N ALA A 16 17.76 12.53 -17.96
CA ALA A 16 17.56 11.40 -17.05
C ALA A 16 16.27 11.64 -16.28
N LEU A 17 15.20 10.91 -16.63
CA LEU A 17 13.98 10.87 -15.84
C LEU A 17 14.30 10.17 -14.50
N ALA A 18 14.28 10.93 -13.41
CA ALA A 18 14.35 10.35 -12.08
C ALA A 18 13.11 9.48 -11.87
N VAL A 19 13.30 8.17 -11.69
CA VAL A 19 12.22 7.24 -11.35
C VAL A 19 11.75 7.60 -9.94
N PRO A 20 10.47 7.97 -9.74
CA PRO A 20 9.97 8.24 -8.40
C PRO A 20 10.06 6.96 -7.57
N VAL A 21 10.87 7.00 -6.51
CA VAL A 21 11.00 5.90 -5.56
C VAL A 21 9.72 5.85 -4.74
N ALA A 22 9.01 4.72 -4.80
CA ALA A 22 7.85 4.50 -3.95
C ALA A 22 8.29 4.57 -2.48
N PRO A 23 7.52 5.25 -1.59
CA PRO A 23 7.82 5.27 -0.17
C PRO A 23 7.94 3.85 0.39
N GLU A 24 8.87 3.66 1.33
CA GLU A 24 9.02 2.37 1.99
C GLU A 24 7.79 2.07 2.85
N ALA A 25 7.47 0.79 3.00
CA ALA A 25 6.28 0.39 3.75
C ALA A 25 6.59 0.64 5.22
N PRO A 26 5.59 1.06 6.00
CA PRO A 26 5.69 1.08 7.43
C PRO A 26 6.14 -0.30 7.93
N THR A 27 7.17 -0.26 8.76
CA THR A 27 7.70 -1.40 9.50
C THR A 27 7.70 -1.05 10.98
N GLY A 28 7.60 -2.06 11.84
CA GLY A 28 7.49 -1.84 13.28
C GLY A 28 7.13 -3.11 14.03
N PRO A 29 6.94 -3.01 15.35
CA PRO A 29 6.46 -4.13 16.14
C PRO A 29 5.06 -4.54 15.69
N GLU A 30 4.81 -5.84 15.70
CA GLU A 30 3.48 -6.41 15.51
C GLU A 30 2.51 -5.85 16.57
N VAL A 31 1.32 -5.47 16.15
CA VAL A 31 0.23 -5.05 17.02
C VAL A 31 -1.04 -5.83 16.70
N SER A 32 -1.88 -5.98 17.72
CA SER A 32 -3.21 -6.58 17.58
C SER A 32 -4.26 -5.51 17.89
N ILE A 33 -5.20 -5.29 16.97
CA ILE A 33 -6.32 -4.37 17.16
C ILE A 33 -7.52 -5.20 17.63
N PRO A 34 -7.93 -5.10 18.91
CA PRO A 34 -9.02 -5.90 19.43
C PRO A 34 -10.37 -5.41 18.87
N PHE A 35 -11.36 -6.31 18.82
CA PHE A 35 -12.74 -5.98 18.42
C PHE A 35 -12.86 -5.29 17.06
N PHE A 36 -12.00 -5.65 16.10
CA PHE A 36 -12.02 -5.03 14.78
C PHE A 36 -13.34 -5.28 14.07
N GLY A 37 -13.80 -6.53 13.98
CA GLY A 37 -15.16 -6.85 13.49
C GLY A 37 -15.50 -6.25 12.11
N GLN A 38 -16.80 -6.09 11.83
CA GLN A 38 -17.28 -5.58 10.53
C GLN A 38 -17.10 -4.06 10.38
N ASP A 39 -17.13 -3.31 11.48
CA ASP A 39 -17.13 -1.84 11.49
C ASP A 39 -15.79 -1.23 11.95
N GLY A 40 -14.73 -2.04 12.09
CA GLY A 40 -13.43 -1.61 12.63
C GLY A 40 -12.60 -0.75 11.68
N MET A 41 -13.04 -0.58 10.43
CA MET A 41 -12.36 0.21 9.41
C MET A 41 -13.18 1.48 9.12
N SER A 42 -12.56 2.65 9.32
CA SER A 42 -13.14 3.92 8.89
C SER A 42 -12.73 4.32 7.48
N ASP A 43 -11.48 4.04 7.11
CA ASP A 43 -10.93 4.37 5.80
C ASP A 43 -9.71 3.48 5.50
N TYR A 44 -9.27 3.45 4.26
CA TYR A 44 -8.09 2.70 3.86
C TYR A 44 -7.40 3.29 2.62
N ARG A 45 -6.17 2.85 2.40
CA ARG A 45 -5.49 3.02 1.13
C ARG A 45 -4.67 1.79 0.80
N ILE A 46 -4.91 1.25 -0.38
CA ILE A 46 -4.14 0.13 -0.91
C ILE A 46 -2.75 0.62 -1.34
N ASP A 47 -1.71 -0.09 -0.90
CA ASP A 47 -0.33 0.09 -1.34
C ASP A 47 0.05 -1.05 -2.30
N GLY A 48 -0.43 -0.96 -3.54
CA GLY A 48 -0.15 -1.94 -4.59
C GLY A 48 -0.47 -3.38 -4.16
N THR A 49 0.52 -4.27 -4.27
CA THR A 49 0.38 -5.71 -3.95
C THR A 49 0.90 -6.10 -2.57
N ARG A 50 1.50 -5.15 -1.85
CA ARG A 50 2.37 -5.37 -0.68
C ARG A 50 1.65 -5.11 0.64
N GLY A 51 0.56 -4.35 0.62
CA GLY A 51 -0.20 -4.10 1.82
C GLY A 51 -1.25 -3.02 1.70
N ILE A 52 -1.77 -2.65 2.87
CA ILE A 52 -2.90 -1.73 3.00
C ILE A 52 -2.62 -0.82 4.20
N TYR A 53 -2.75 0.49 4.00
CA TYR A 53 -2.92 1.44 5.09
C TYR A 53 -4.38 1.41 5.52
N LEU A 54 -4.64 1.27 6.80
CA LEU A 54 -5.97 1.18 7.36
C LEU A 54 -6.14 2.16 8.50
N LEU A 55 -7.21 2.95 8.45
CA LEU A 55 -7.64 3.81 9.53
C LEU A 55 -8.62 3.04 10.41
N SER A 56 -8.22 2.74 11.64
CA SER A 56 -9.07 2.04 12.59
C SER A 56 -10.19 2.97 13.08
N ALA A 57 -11.42 2.48 13.03
CA ALA A 57 -12.58 3.15 13.61
C ALA A 57 -12.55 3.17 15.15
N THR A 58 -11.87 2.20 15.76
CA THR A 58 -11.83 2.02 17.21
C THR A 58 -11.02 3.11 17.90
N ASP A 59 -9.87 3.50 17.34
CA ASP A 59 -8.95 4.45 17.98
C ASP A 59 -8.52 5.62 17.08
N GLY A 60 -9.02 5.68 15.85
CA GLY A 60 -8.73 6.75 14.89
C GLY A 60 -7.28 6.78 14.43
N LYS A 61 -6.55 5.66 14.51
CA LYS A 61 -5.13 5.60 14.12
C LYS A 61 -4.92 4.78 12.86
N TRP A 62 -3.82 5.12 12.18
CA TRP A 62 -3.36 4.40 11.00
C TRP A 62 -2.53 3.19 11.36
N TYR A 63 -2.80 2.09 10.67
CA TYR A 63 -2.07 0.84 10.73
C TYR A 63 -1.70 0.41 9.32
N TYR A 64 -0.60 -0.32 9.19
CA TYR A 64 -0.21 -0.93 7.94
C TYR A 64 -0.29 -2.45 8.05
N LEU A 65 -1.06 -3.04 7.14
CA LEU A 65 -1.29 -4.46 7.03
C LEU A 65 -0.34 -4.98 5.95
N HIS A 66 0.71 -5.67 6.36
CA HIS A 66 1.71 -6.20 5.45
C HIS A 66 1.24 -7.55 4.89
N VAL A 67 1.12 -7.64 3.58
CA VAL A 67 0.63 -8.84 2.90
C VAL A 67 1.83 -9.65 2.38
N GLN A 68 1.96 -10.90 2.84
CA GLN A 68 3.02 -11.79 2.38
C GLN A 68 2.49 -13.21 2.19
N PRO A 69 2.74 -13.84 1.02
CA PRO A 69 3.38 -13.27 -0.16
C PRO A 69 2.59 -12.10 -0.76
N ASN A 70 3.26 -11.27 -1.58
CA ASN A 70 2.60 -10.20 -2.33
C ASN A 70 1.33 -10.72 -3.00
N CYS A 71 0.27 -9.93 -2.97
CA CYS A 71 -1.07 -10.27 -3.45
C CYS A 71 -1.38 -9.46 -4.72
N PRO A 72 -1.25 -10.04 -5.94
CA PRO A 72 -1.38 -9.29 -7.19
C PRO A 72 -2.76 -8.63 -7.38
N ARG A 73 -3.83 -9.32 -6.93
CA ARG A 73 -5.20 -8.82 -7.03
C ARG A 73 -5.43 -7.56 -6.20
N LEU A 74 -4.67 -7.36 -5.12
CA LEU A 74 -4.83 -6.21 -4.25
C LEU A 74 -4.58 -4.88 -5.00
N ALA A 75 -3.59 -4.83 -5.89
CA ALA A 75 -3.24 -3.60 -6.61
C ALA A 75 -4.34 -3.05 -7.54
N GLN A 76 -5.28 -3.92 -7.94
CA GLN A 76 -6.39 -3.59 -8.84
C GLN A 76 -7.74 -3.59 -8.11
N ALA A 77 -7.72 -3.88 -6.81
CA ALA A 77 -8.93 -4.05 -6.03
C ALA A 77 -9.64 -2.71 -5.84
N GLN A 78 -10.95 -2.70 -6.05
CA GLN A 78 -11.82 -1.57 -5.71
C GLN A 78 -12.21 -1.57 -4.23
N GLY A 79 -11.91 -2.67 -3.52
CA GLY A 79 -12.15 -2.87 -2.11
C GLY A 79 -11.69 -4.25 -1.67
N PHE A 80 -11.75 -4.51 -0.37
CA PHE A 80 -11.36 -5.78 0.23
C PHE A 80 -12.20 -6.05 1.48
N GLY A 81 -12.31 -7.32 1.84
CA GLY A 81 -12.80 -7.76 3.14
C GLY A 81 -11.64 -8.08 4.08
N VAL A 82 -11.91 -8.00 5.38
CA VAL A 82 -10.99 -8.48 6.43
C VAL A 82 -11.67 -9.65 7.13
N ASP A 83 -11.08 -10.83 6.98
CA ASP A 83 -11.47 -12.05 7.68
C ASP A 83 -10.66 -12.15 8.97
N THR A 84 -11.22 -11.59 10.04
CA THR A 84 -10.76 -11.81 11.43
C THR A 84 -11.43 -13.07 11.94
N ALA A 85 -10.74 -13.92 12.71
CA ALA A 85 -11.19 -15.25 13.15
C ALA A 85 -12.49 -15.26 14.00
N GLY A 86 -13.63 -14.95 13.38
CA GLY A 86 -14.95 -14.81 13.99
C GLY A 86 -15.48 -13.36 14.04
N PRO A 87 -16.78 -13.18 14.35
CA PRO A 87 -17.41 -11.87 14.47
C PRO A 87 -16.79 -11.11 15.66
N GLY A 88 -16.00 -10.08 15.38
CA GLY A 88 -15.30 -9.30 16.42
C GLY A 88 -13.93 -9.84 16.80
N GLY A 89 -13.35 -10.75 16.01
CA GLY A 89 -11.95 -11.16 16.16
C GLY A 89 -10.97 -9.98 16.05
N PRO A 90 -9.76 -10.12 16.59
CA PRO A 90 -8.74 -9.10 16.46
C PRO A 90 -8.24 -9.00 15.01
N LEU A 91 -7.77 -7.81 14.63
CA LEU A 91 -6.93 -7.63 13.45
C LEU A 91 -5.46 -7.70 13.86
N ASP A 92 -4.82 -8.80 13.51
CA ASP A 92 -3.39 -9.10 13.68
C ASP A 92 -2.90 -9.94 12.48
N ASN A 93 -1.66 -10.40 12.50
CA ASN A 93 -1.08 -11.23 11.44
C ASN A 93 -1.79 -12.58 11.18
N LYS A 94 -2.76 -12.99 11.99
CA LYS A 94 -3.56 -14.20 11.74
C LYS A 94 -4.79 -13.91 10.89
N ALA A 95 -5.17 -12.64 10.75
CA ALA A 95 -6.26 -12.23 9.89
C ALA A 95 -5.89 -12.36 8.40
N VAL A 96 -6.92 -12.40 7.56
CA VAL A 96 -6.75 -12.58 6.11
C VAL A 96 -7.46 -11.47 5.36
N ILE A 97 -6.78 -10.89 4.37
CA ILE A 97 -7.41 -9.97 3.43
C ILE A 97 -8.08 -10.78 2.34
N VAL A 98 -9.35 -10.48 2.07
CA VAL A 98 -10.13 -11.12 1.01
C VAL A 98 -10.38 -10.12 -0.11
N VAL A 99 -9.80 -10.36 -1.27
CA VAL A 99 -9.93 -9.51 -2.46
C VAL A 99 -10.58 -10.33 -3.56
N GLU A 100 -11.83 -10.02 -3.92
CA GLU A 100 -12.55 -10.69 -5.01
C GLU A 100 -12.52 -12.24 -4.88
N GLY A 101 -12.63 -12.74 -3.64
CA GLY A 101 -12.56 -14.17 -3.32
C GLY A 101 -11.14 -14.73 -3.14
N GLN A 102 -10.10 -14.00 -3.51
CA GLN A 102 -8.71 -14.38 -3.22
C GLN A 102 -8.34 -14.07 -1.77
N ARG A 103 -7.74 -15.05 -1.08
CA ARG A 103 -7.23 -14.91 0.28
C ARG A 103 -5.76 -14.48 0.26
N CYS A 104 -5.46 -13.35 0.89
CA CYS A 104 -4.13 -12.76 0.96
C CYS A 104 -3.72 -12.67 2.44
N LEU A 105 -2.69 -13.44 2.79
CA LEU A 105 -2.26 -13.61 4.18
C LEU A 105 -1.52 -12.37 4.67
N LEU A 106 -1.76 -12.00 5.91
CA LEU A 106 -0.98 -10.99 6.60
C LEU A 106 0.29 -11.62 7.17
N SER A 107 1.40 -10.91 7.03
CA SER A 107 2.64 -11.21 7.76
C SER A 107 2.77 -10.38 9.02
N SER A 108 2.26 -9.15 8.99
CA SER A 108 2.22 -8.27 10.15
C SER A 108 1.11 -7.22 10.04
N VAL A 109 0.70 -6.73 11.20
CA VAL A 109 -0.06 -5.50 11.39
C VAL A 109 0.80 -4.59 12.25
N THR A 110 1.12 -3.40 11.75
CA THR A 110 2.01 -2.46 12.44
C THR A 110 1.36 -1.08 12.54
N ARG A 111 1.71 -0.29 13.54
CA ARG A 111 1.29 1.12 13.56
C ARG A 111 1.97 1.88 12.42
N SER A 112 1.22 2.74 11.76
CA SER A 112 1.69 3.53 10.62
C SER A 112 1.43 5.03 10.81
N PRO A 113 2.23 5.91 10.21
CA PRO A 113 1.78 7.26 9.90
C PRO A 113 0.64 7.23 8.87
N VAL A 114 0.04 8.39 8.61
CA VAL A 114 -0.94 8.58 7.53
C VAL A 114 -0.34 8.17 6.17
N PRO A 115 -1.11 7.53 5.27
CA PRO A 115 -0.61 7.12 3.96
C PRO A 115 -0.05 8.30 3.14
N PRO A 116 1.05 8.12 2.39
CA PRO A 116 1.66 9.18 1.59
C PRO A 116 0.71 9.79 0.55
N GLY A 117 0.37 11.07 0.67
CA GLY A 117 -0.54 11.76 -0.26
C GLY A 117 -2.03 11.53 0.02
N TYR A 118 -2.37 10.95 1.18
CA TYR A 118 -3.75 10.92 1.65
C TYR A 118 -4.21 12.35 1.97
N LYS A 119 -5.28 12.78 1.30
CA LYS A 119 -5.98 14.04 1.58
C LYS A 119 -7.32 13.67 2.16
N THR A 120 -7.58 14.03 3.41
CA THR A 120 -8.92 13.93 3.99
C THR A 120 -9.82 14.83 3.15
N LEU A 121 -10.68 14.24 2.32
CA LEU A 121 -11.71 15.01 1.62
C LEU A 121 -12.65 15.52 2.71
N LYS A 122 -12.53 16.82 3.03
CA LYS A 122 -13.49 17.54 3.85
C LYS A 122 -14.74 17.84 3.04
#